data_AF-A0A0S8KMJ3-F1
#
_entry.id   AF-A0A0S8KMJ3-F1
#
_cell.length_a   1.000
_cell.length_b   1.000
_cell.length_c   1.000
_cell.angle_alpha   90.00
_cell.angle_beta   90.00
_cell.angle_gamma   90.00
#
_symmetry.space_group_name_H-M   'P 1'
#
loop_
_entity.id
_entity.type
_entity.pdbx_description
1 polymer ?
#
loop_
_entity_poly.entity_id
_entity_poly.type
_entity_poly.pdbx_seq_one_letter_code
_entity_poly.pdbx_strand_id
1 'polypeptide(L)'
;MSERTVVSQEERVLAAVAHGSIVLGLLPSGLGGIAVALVIWLTQKEESPYAAFQALQAAVYQVVTFVVSLLTWVCWGMAWMAMLLPPLFLNPAAYDKAPPVGLWVGLLLLVAPIAVSVLILLYGLWATVRCLGGQDFEYAIIGRWLASHK
;
A
#
# COMPACT_ATOMS: atom_id res chain seq x y z
N MET A 1 -30.51 25.23 -7.40
CA MET A 1 -30.29 23.85 -6.93
C MET A 1 -29.24 23.25 -7.83
N SER A 2 -28.02 23.03 -7.33
CA SER A 2 -26.94 22.41 -8.12
C SER A 2 -27.33 20.98 -8.45
N GLU A 3 -27.43 20.70 -9.75
CA GLU A 3 -27.68 19.39 -10.31
C GLU A 3 -26.50 18.49 -9.89
N ARG A 4 -26.71 17.69 -8.85
CA ARG A 4 -25.73 16.70 -8.40
C ARG A 4 -25.77 15.61 -9.47
N THR A 5 -24.96 15.76 -10.53
CA THR A 5 -24.82 14.75 -11.58
C THR A 5 -24.49 13.43 -10.89
N VAL A 6 -25.37 12.46 -11.05
CA VAL A 6 -25.19 11.14 -10.46
C VAL A 6 -23.87 10.59 -11.00
N VAL A 7 -22.92 10.28 -10.11
CA VAL A 7 -21.62 9.71 -10.50
C VAL A 7 -21.87 8.51 -11.43
N SER A 8 -21.34 8.62 -12.64
CA SER A 8 -21.54 7.64 -13.71
C SER A 8 -20.87 6.31 -13.37
N GLN A 9 -21.30 5.24 -14.05
CA GLN A 9 -20.68 3.93 -13.90
C GLN A 9 -19.19 3.94 -14.28
N GLU A 10 -18.82 4.71 -15.30
CA GLU A 10 -17.44 4.84 -15.76
C GLU A 10 -16.56 5.48 -14.67
N GLU A 11 -17.01 6.58 -14.07
CA GLU A 11 -16.29 7.26 -12.99
C GLU A 11 -16.08 6.35 -11.76
N ARG A 12 -17.09 5.52 -11.43
CA ARG A 12 -16.99 4.51 -10.35
C ARG A 12 -15.97 3.43 -10.67
N VAL A 13 -15.95 2.94 -11.91
CA VAL A 13 -14.98 1.94 -12.36
C VAL A 13 -13.57 2.53 -12.33
N LEU A 14 -13.37 3.76 -12.82
CA LEU A 14 -12.07 4.42 -12.78
C LEU A 14 -11.57 4.62 -11.35
N ALA A 15 -12.43 5.08 -10.45
CA ALA A 15 -12.11 5.17 -9.03
C ALA A 15 -11.72 3.80 -8.45
N ALA A 16 -12.53 2.77 -8.72
CA ALA A 16 -12.27 1.41 -8.26
C ALA A 16 -10.95 0.84 -8.78
N VAL A 17 -10.64 1.04 -10.06
CA VAL A 17 -9.38 0.62 -10.68
C VAL A 17 -8.21 1.36 -10.06
N ALA A 18 -8.33 2.67 -9.80
CA ALA A 18 -7.27 3.44 -9.15
C ALA A 18 -6.94 2.91 -7.74
N HIS A 19 -7.95 2.52 -6.95
CA HIS A 19 -7.72 1.88 -5.66
C HIS A 19 -7.24 0.42 -5.79
N GLY A 20 -7.83 -0.33 -6.72
CA GLY A 20 -7.59 -1.76 -6.90
C GLY A 20 -6.22 -2.06 -7.50
N SER A 21 -5.61 -1.07 -8.17
CA SER A 21 -4.25 -1.16 -8.67
C SER A 21 -3.22 -1.41 -7.58
N ILE A 22 -3.56 -1.23 -6.29
CA ILE A 22 -2.70 -1.58 -5.16
C ILE A 22 -2.20 -3.03 -5.20
N VAL A 23 -2.94 -3.95 -5.82
CA VAL A 23 -2.51 -5.34 -6.04
C VAL A 23 -1.24 -5.41 -6.90
N LEU A 24 -1.04 -4.46 -7.81
CA LEU A 24 0.19 -4.34 -8.60
C LEU A 24 1.39 -3.91 -7.76
N GLY A 25 1.18 -3.45 -6.52
CA GLY A 25 2.24 -3.25 -5.54
C GLY A 25 2.92 -4.56 -5.09
N LEU A 26 2.33 -5.72 -5.38
CA LEU A 26 2.94 -7.04 -5.14
C LEU A 26 3.99 -7.41 -6.19
N LEU A 27 4.06 -6.68 -7.31
CA LEU A 27 5.08 -6.88 -8.33
C LEU A 27 6.47 -6.43 -7.82
N PRO A 28 7.58 -6.93 -8.40
CA PRO A 28 8.92 -6.66 -7.88
C PRO A 28 9.30 -5.19 -7.72
N SER A 29 8.71 -4.28 -8.53
CA SER A 29 8.96 -2.85 -8.40
C SER A 29 8.16 -2.18 -7.29
N GLY A 30 7.01 -2.72 -6.90
CA GLY A 30 6.07 -2.11 -5.94
C GLY A 30 5.39 -0.82 -6.43
N LEU A 31 5.74 -0.31 -7.62
CA LEU A 31 5.28 1.00 -8.12
C LEU A 31 4.11 0.91 -9.10
N GLY A 32 3.75 -0.29 -9.56
CA GLY A 32 2.74 -0.49 -10.61
C GLY A 32 1.39 0.11 -10.26
N GLY A 33 0.96 -0.02 -9.00
CA GLY A 33 -0.32 0.51 -8.56
C GLY A 33 -0.36 2.04 -8.54
N ILE A 34 0.73 2.66 -8.07
CA ILE A 34 0.91 4.12 -8.03
C ILE A 34 0.84 4.67 -9.46
N ALA A 35 1.53 4.04 -10.40
CA ALA A 35 1.53 4.45 -11.80
C ALA A 35 0.12 4.44 -12.40
N VAL A 36 -0.66 3.37 -12.17
CA VAL A 36 -2.06 3.28 -12.65
C VAL A 36 -2.92 4.39 -12.05
N ALA A 37 -2.85 4.61 -10.73
CA ALA A 37 -3.63 5.65 -10.07
C ALA A 37 -3.27 7.06 -10.57
N LEU A 38 -1.98 7.33 -10.81
CA LEU A 38 -1.52 8.62 -11.36
C LEU A 38 -1.97 8.81 -12.81
N VAL A 39 -1.92 7.78 -13.64
CA VAL A 39 -2.42 7.86 -15.03
C VAL A 39 -3.90 8.22 -15.02
N ILE A 40 -4.72 7.54 -14.22
CA ILE A 40 -6.16 7.84 -14.11
C ILE A 40 -6.38 9.28 -13.60
N TRP A 41 -5.61 9.73 -12.62
CA TRP A 41 -5.71 11.11 -12.15
C TRP A 41 -5.37 12.12 -13.26
N LEU A 42 -4.29 11.90 -14.00
CA LEU A 42 -3.86 12.79 -15.09
C LEU A 42 -4.85 12.86 -16.24
N THR A 43 -5.53 11.76 -16.56
CA THR A 43 -6.55 11.73 -17.62
C THR A 43 -7.88 12.29 -17.15
N GLN A 44 -8.26 12.09 -15.88
CA GLN A 44 -9.58 12.49 -15.37
C GLN A 44 -9.61 13.88 -14.71
N LYS A 45 -8.47 14.52 -14.43
CA LYS A 45 -8.40 15.80 -13.69
C LYS A 45 -9.25 16.93 -14.28
N GLU A 46 -9.48 16.94 -15.59
CA GLU A 46 -10.24 17.97 -16.31
C GLU A 46 -11.65 17.48 -16.68
N GLU A 47 -11.87 16.17 -16.71
CA GLU A 47 -13.12 15.53 -17.16
C GLU A 47 -14.08 15.19 -16.00
N SER A 48 -13.55 14.69 -14.88
CA SER A 48 -14.35 14.23 -13.74
C SER A 48 -13.70 14.59 -12.40
N PRO A 49 -14.29 15.55 -11.66
CA PRO A 49 -13.83 15.88 -10.31
C PRO A 49 -13.87 14.70 -9.34
N TYR A 50 -14.84 13.79 -9.50
CA TYR A 50 -14.97 12.60 -8.65
C TYR A 50 -13.84 11.59 -8.94
N ALA A 51 -13.68 11.17 -10.19
CA ALA A 51 -12.69 10.17 -10.56
C ALA A 51 -11.27 10.68 -10.32
N ALA A 52 -11.00 11.97 -10.62
CA ALA A 52 -9.73 12.60 -10.31
C ALA A 52 -9.42 12.60 -8.81
N PHE A 53 -10.40 12.96 -7.97
CA PHE A 53 -10.20 12.96 -6.51
C PHE A 53 -9.90 11.56 -5.98
N GLN A 54 -10.67 10.54 -6.39
CA GLN A 54 -10.45 9.17 -5.96
C GLN A 54 -9.10 8.62 -6.44
N ALA A 55 -8.72 8.93 -7.68
CA ALA A 55 -7.43 8.52 -8.23
C ALA A 55 -6.24 9.18 -7.53
N LEU A 56 -6.32 10.49 -7.22
CA LEU A 56 -5.29 11.18 -6.45
C LEU A 56 -5.19 10.61 -5.03
N GLN A 57 -6.33 10.40 -4.39
CA GLN A 57 -6.40 9.78 -3.06
C GLN A 57 -5.77 8.37 -3.05
N ALA A 58 -6.04 7.55 -4.07
CA ALA A 58 -5.44 6.25 -4.24
C ALA A 58 -3.91 6.35 -4.46
N ALA A 59 -3.46 7.26 -5.31
CA ALA A 59 -2.03 7.48 -5.57
C ALA A 59 -1.28 7.87 -4.28
N VAL A 60 -1.80 8.83 -3.52
CA VAL A 60 -1.20 9.28 -2.25
C VAL A 60 -1.15 8.12 -1.24
N TYR A 61 -2.24 7.36 -1.11
CA TYR A 61 -2.27 6.20 -0.22
C TYR A 61 -1.22 5.15 -0.60
N GLN A 62 -1.11 4.83 -1.89
CA GLN A 62 -0.16 3.83 -2.38
C GLN A 62 1.29 4.30 -2.23
N VAL A 63 1.59 5.60 -2.40
CA VAL A 63 2.93 6.16 -2.11
C VAL A 63 3.26 6.05 -0.62
N VAL A 64 2.35 6.48 0.25
CA VAL A 64 2.57 6.43 1.71
C VAL A 64 2.78 4.99 2.17
N THR A 65 1.91 4.09 1.72
CA THR A 65 1.96 2.67 2.12
C THR A 65 3.13 1.91 1.50
N PHE A 66 3.62 2.32 0.32
CA PHE A 66 4.87 1.85 -0.25
C PHE A 66 6.05 2.21 0.67
N VAL A 67 6.15 3.47 1.12
CA VAL A 67 7.22 3.90 2.04
C VAL A 67 7.14 3.14 3.37
N VAL A 68 5.95 3.01 3.96
CA VAL A 68 5.74 2.25 5.21
C VAL A 68 6.14 0.78 5.04
N SER A 69 5.75 0.15 3.94
CA SER A 69 6.11 -1.24 3.64
C SER A 69 7.62 -1.39 3.48
N LEU A 70 8.25 -0.51 2.70
CA LEU A 70 9.70 -0.49 2.50
C LEU A 70 10.44 -0.38 3.83
N LEU A 71 10.07 0.58 4.68
CA LEU A 71 10.68 0.77 5.99
C LEU A 71 10.49 -0.46 6.89
N THR A 72 9.31 -1.07 6.88
CA THR A 72 9.03 -2.26 7.69
C THR A 72 9.89 -3.45 7.24
N TRP A 73 10.02 -3.68 5.93
CA TRP A 73 10.88 -4.72 5.36
C TRP A 73 12.36 -4.47 5.63
N VAL A 74 12.84 -3.23 5.49
CA VAL A 74 14.23 -2.85 5.77
C VAL A 74 14.54 -3.03 7.26
N CYS A 75 13.68 -2.55 8.17
CA CYS A 75 13.85 -2.72 9.60
C CYS A 75 13.89 -4.19 10.00
N TRP A 76 12.99 -5.01 9.46
CA TRP A 76 12.99 -6.46 9.70
C TRP A 76 14.29 -7.11 9.17
N GLY A 77 14.68 -6.80 7.93
CA GLY A 77 15.89 -7.35 7.31
C GLY A 77 17.16 -6.98 8.07
N MET A 78 17.30 -5.73 8.50
CA MET A 78 18.43 -5.29 9.32
C MET A 78 18.45 -5.99 10.67
N ALA A 79 17.31 -6.08 11.37
CA ALA A 79 17.22 -6.77 12.65
C ALA A 79 17.58 -8.25 12.51
N TRP A 80 17.11 -8.91 11.45
CA TRP A 80 17.40 -10.32 11.19
C TRP A 80 18.88 -10.55 10.86
N MET A 81 19.48 -9.69 10.02
CA MET A 81 20.91 -9.75 9.72
C MET A 81 21.77 -9.47 10.95
N ALA A 82 21.39 -8.51 11.80
CA ALA A 82 22.11 -8.21 13.03
C ALA A 82 22.10 -9.41 14.01
N MET A 83 21.07 -10.25 13.97
CA MET A 83 21.00 -11.47 14.79
C MET A 83 21.69 -12.68 14.13
N LEU A 84 21.73 -12.74 12.80
CA LEU A 84 22.33 -13.85 12.04
C LEU A 84 23.82 -13.69 11.79
N LEU A 85 24.33 -12.48 11.54
CA LEU A 85 25.72 -12.31 11.12
C LEU A 85 26.76 -12.49 12.24
N PRO A 86 26.55 -12.04 13.49
CA PRO A 86 27.62 -12.13 14.50
C PRO A 86 28.11 -13.55 14.77
N PRO A 87 27.25 -14.59 14.92
CA PRO A 87 27.74 -15.96 15.06
C PRO A 87 28.59 -16.41 13.85
N LEU A 88 28.29 -15.95 12.64
CA LEU A 88 29.02 -16.37 11.43
C LEU A 88 30.47 -15.87 11.42
N PHE A 89 30.73 -14.71 12.02
CA PHE A 89 32.06 -14.10 12.03
C PHE A 89 32.80 -14.28 13.36
N LEU A 90 32.09 -14.29 14.48
CA LEU A 90 32.70 -14.31 15.83
C LEU A 90 32.77 -15.72 16.43
N ASN A 91 31.86 -16.62 16.05
CA ASN A 91 31.85 -18.00 16.53
C ASN A 91 31.19 -18.95 15.50
N PRO A 92 31.87 -19.22 14.37
CA PRO A 92 31.28 -20.01 13.28
C PRO A 92 30.85 -21.42 13.72
N ALA A 93 31.57 -22.03 14.68
CA ALA A 93 31.26 -23.33 15.24
C ALA A 93 29.90 -23.39 15.97
N ALA A 94 29.29 -22.24 16.27
CA ALA A 94 27.93 -22.17 16.80
C ALA A 94 26.90 -22.77 15.83
N TYR A 95 27.16 -22.76 14.51
CA TYR A 95 26.26 -23.33 13.50
C TYR A 95 26.35 -24.84 13.38
N ASP A 96 27.43 -25.47 13.86
CA ASP A 96 27.66 -26.92 13.68
C ASP A 96 26.66 -27.77 14.47
N LYS A 97 26.12 -27.22 15.57
CA LYS A 97 25.22 -27.95 16.48
C LYS A 97 23.75 -27.68 16.20
N ALA A 98 23.40 -26.43 15.91
CA ALA A 98 22.04 -26.01 15.66
C ALA A 98 22.02 -24.64 14.95
N PRO A 99 20.94 -24.33 14.20
CA PRO A 99 20.73 -22.99 13.71
C PRO A 99 20.66 -21.97 14.88
N PRO A 100 21.19 -20.76 14.68
CA PRO A 100 21.21 -19.74 15.73
C PRO A 100 19.80 -19.34 16.13
N VAL A 101 19.58 -19.03 17.42
CA VAL A 101 18.29 -18.55 17.94
C VAL A 101 17.78 -17.34 17.15
N GLY A 102 18.70 -16.47 16.69
CA GLY A 102 18.40 -15.33 15.83
C GLY A 102 17.67 -15.68 14.54
N LEU A 103 17.90 -16.88 13.97
CA LEU A 103 17.16 -17.36 12.80
C LEU A 103 15.67 -17.43 13.12
N TRP A 104 15.32 -18.13 14.21
CA TRP A 104 13.94 -18.38 14.60
C TRP A 104 13.23 -17.10 15.05
N VAL A 105 13.91 -16.25 15.82
CA VAL A 105 13.38 -14.95 16.23
C VAL A 105 13.09 -14.08 15.00
N GLY A 106 13.99 -14.03 14.03
CA GLY A 106 13.75 -13.29 12.79
C GLY A 106 12.59 -13.84 11.96
N LEU A 107 12.45 -15.17 11.87
CA LEU A 107 11.30 -15.81 11.22
C LEU A 107 9.98 -15.51 11.94
N LEU A 108 9.98 -15.43 13.27
CA LEU A 108 8.80 -15.00 14.02
C LEU A 108 8.48 -13.53 13.74
N LEU A 109 9.49 -12.67 13.71
CA LEU A 109 9.33 -11.24 13.41
C LEU A 109 8.88 -10.97 11.98
N LEU A 110 9.04 -11.92 11.04
CA LEU A 110 8.55 -11.82 9.66
C LEU A 110 7.03 -11.63 9.59
N VAL A 111 6.30 -12.08 10.62
CA VAL A 111 4.86 -11.87 10.73
C VAL A 111 4.51 -10.38 10.70
N ALA A 112 5.37 -9.50 11.23
CA ALA A 112 5.11 -8.06 11.29
C ALA A 112 5.04 -7.39 9.90
N PRO A 113 6.06 -7.46 9.02
CA PRO A 113 5.96 -6.90 7.67
C PRO A 113 4.82 -7.54 6.86
N ILE A 114 4.59 -8.84 7.00
CA ILE A 114 3.48 -9.52 6.31
C ILE A 114 2.13 -8.96 6.78
N ALA A 115 1.91 -8.86 8.09
CA ALA A 115 0.67 -8.33 8.64
C ALA A 115 0.43 -6.88 8.19
N VAL A 116 1.46 -6.03 8.19
CA VAL A 116 1.38 -4.65 7.70
C VAL A 116 0.99 -4.63 6.22
N SER A 117 1.66 -5.41 5.37
CA SER A 117 1.35 -5.47 3.94
C SER A 117 -0.07 -5.99 3.67
N VAL A 118 -0.54 -6.99 4.42
CA VAL A 118 -1.90 -7.52 4.30
C VAL A 118 -2.93 -6.48 4.69
N LEU A 119 -2.74 -5.77 5.82
CA LEU A 119 -3.67 -4.72 6.26
C LEU A 119 -3.77 -3.57 5.25
N ILE A 120 -2.63 -3.15 4.69
CA ILE A 120 -2.57 -2.15 3.62
C ILE A 120 -3.37 -2.62 2.40
N LEU A 121 -3.12 -3.85 1.94
CA LEU A 121 -3.78 -4.40 0.78
C LEU A 121 -5.30 -4.50 0.98
N LEU A 122 -5.74 -5.02 2.13
CA LEU A 122 -7.15 -5.15 2.47
C LEU A 122 -7.86 -3.80 2.52
N TYR A 123 -7.21 -2.77 3.06
CA TYR A 123 -7.83 -1.44 3.14
C TYR A 123 -7.94 -0.77 1.77
N GLY A 124 -6.95 -0.94 0.89
CA GLY A 124 -7.04 -0.51 -0.51
C GLY A 124 -8.11 -1.26 -1.31
N LEU A 125 -8.22 -2.58 -1.13
CA LEU A 125 -9.27 -3.40 -1.76
C LEU A 125 -10.67 -3.06 -1.23
N TRP A 126 -10.78 -2.73 0.05
CA TRP A 126 -12.04 -2.24 0.63
C TRP A 126 -12.48 -0.94 -0.04
N ALA A 127 -11.54 -0.03 -0.34
CA ALA A 127 -11.80 1.18 -1.12
C ALA A 127 -12.32 0.85 -2.53
N THR A 128 -11.71 -0.12 -3.22
CA THR A 128 -12.16 -0.61 -4.52
C THR A 128 -13.62 -1.04 -4.49
N VAL A 129 -14.00 -1.89 -3.53
CA VAL A 129 -15.37 -2.41 -3.40
C VAL A 129 -16.36 -1.29 -3.11
N ARG A 130 -15.99 -0.32 -2.25
CA ARG A 130 -16.83 0.84 -1.92
C ARG A 130 -17.09 1.72 -3.15
N CYS A 131 -16.05 2.02 -3.93
CA CYS A 131 -16.19 2.81 -5.17
C CYS A 131 -17.02 2.09 -6.24
N LEU A 132 -16.84 0.77 -6.44
CA LEU A 132 -17.70 -0.01 -7.34
C LEU A 132 -19.16 -0.01 -6.90
N GLY A 133 -19.41 -0.10 -5.60
CA GLY A 133 -20.75 -0.03 -5.01
C GLY A 133 -21.41 1.36 -5.11
N GLY A 134 -20.71 2.37 -5.61
CA GLY A 134 -21.21 3.74 -5.71
C GLY A 134 -21.24 4.51 -4.40
N GLN A 135 -20.52 4.02 -3.40
CA GLN A 135 -20.36 4.74 -2.15
C GLN A 135 -19.14 5.65 -2.25
N ASP A 136 -19.28 6.89 -1.80
CA ASP A 136 -18.14 7.80 -1.68
C ASP A 136 -17.15 7.21 -0.68
N PHE A 137 -15.91 7.05 -1.13
CA PHE A 137 -14.84 6.50 -0.32
C PHE A 137 -13.84 7.58 0.06
N GLU A 138 -13.46 7.59 1.34
CA GLU A 138 -12.35 8.41 1.83
C GLU A 138 -11.49 7.61 2.79
N TYR A 139 -10.17 7.58 2.54
CA TYR A 139 -9.22 7.07 3.50
C TYR A 139 -9.24 7.99 4.73
N ALA A 140 -9.42 7.42 5.92
CA ALA A 140 -9.59 8.17 7.17
C ALA A 140 -8.65 9.40 7.31
N ILE A 141 -7.34 9.26 7.07
CA ILE A 141 -6.40 10.38 7.23
C ILE A 141 -6.24 11.17 5.93
N ILE A 142 -6.11 10.48 4.79
CA ILE A 142 -5.74 11.09 3.50
C ILE A 142 -6.92 11.86 2.90
N GLY A 143 -8.14 11.32 2.98
CA GLY A 143 -9.34 12.00 2.48
C GLY A 143 -9.57 13.33 3.16
N ARG A 144 -9.41 13.38 4.50
CA ARG A 144 -9.51 14.62 5.29
C ARG A 144 -8.44 15.65 4.92
N TRP A 145 -7.20 15.20 4.70
CA TRP A 145 -6.09 16.09 4.32
C TRP A 145 -6.25 16.65 2.89
N LEU A 146 -6.70 15.84 1.95
CA LEU A 146 -6.98 16.30 0.58
C LEU A 146 -8.19 17.23 0.52
N ALA A 147 -9.23 16.96 1.31
CA ALA A 147 -10.41 17.82 1.38
C ALA A 147 -10.10 19.21 1.96
N SER A 148 -9.06 19.35 2.80
CA SER A 148 -8.65 20.64 3.37
C SER A 148 -7.79 21.51 2.44
N HIS A 149 -7.37 21.00 1.28
CA HIS A 149 -6.53 21.71 0.30
C HIS A 149 -7.23 21.90 -1.05
N LYS A 150 -8.57 21.78 -1.06
CA LYS A 150 -9.42 22.16 -2.20
C LYS A 150 -9.69 23.66 -2.24
#